data_AF-A0A2M7EHL1-F1
#
_entry.id   AF-A0A2M7EHL1-F1
#
_cell.length_a   1.000
_cell.length_b   1.000
_cell.length_c   1.000
_cell.angle_alpha   90.00
_cell.angle_beta   90.00
_cell.angle_gamma   90.00
#
_symmetry.space_group_name_H-M   'P 1'
#
loop_
_entity.id
_entity.type
_entity.pdbx_description
1 polymer ?
#
loop_
_entity_poly.entity_id
_entity_poly.type
_entity_poly.pdbx_seq_one_letter_code
_entity_poly.pdbx_strand_id
1 'polypeptide(L)'
;MNRSKTVAVCLFVFLTCFPLLSYAGTLKANKQGKVSKEILKLKNLRRSQINIFKNREGIKVFLFAEDEKVEILEGSYCGGEEGDKQYTGNYQLISTKDNKIVSKIDLGKDYEFVENTLHSGLNLFVMPQTYEQLIMIYQYRSCNTEAVEFYRVDVEGRIYKVNFIDKDGTVATGQTTGPDGGISGTEGDITFCSYNNGVGYTFCDSYNYNAKDFIQTAISMTQGETIDGEPRRILFEYISALSQEDYKRAVYYYGGSYDLLIKLNPDINPNDKPKLFERYCIKNGGKCLISEYPDFIDIKSSMQLKSGELEVTFKPDNKPDFEFRVKRMNGEFKVMDLPPRNSHK
;
A
#
# COMPACT_ATOMS: atom_id res chain seq x y z
N MET A 1 38.49 38.45 2.17
CA MET A 1 37.52 39.53 2.48
C MET A 1 36.23 39.27 1.71
N ASN A 2 35.22 38.67 2.33
CA ASN A 2 33.88 38.57 1.75
C ASN A 2 32.87 38.84 2.88
N ARG A 3 32.08 39.90 2.70
CA ARG A 3 31.18 40.46 3.72
C ARG A 3 29.86 39.67 3.75
N SER A 4 29.56 39.08 4.90
CA SER A 4 28.24 38.56 5.25
C SER A 4 27.25 39.73 5.36
N LYS A 5 26.11 39.64 4.65
CA LYS A 5 24.99 40.57 4.78
C LYS A 5 23.92 39.91 5.65
N THR A 6 23.83 40.34 6.89
CA THR A 6 22.73 40.04 7.81
C THR A 6 21.50 40.84 7.36
N VAL A 7 20.42 40.15 6.99
CA VAL A 7 19.12 40.76 6.71
C VAL A 7 18.31 40.73 8.01
N ALA A 8 18.04 41.90 8.58
CA ALA A 8 17.15 42.06 9.72
C ALA A 8 15.70 42.00 9.24
N VAL A 9 14.94 41.00 9.70
CA VAL A 9 13.49 40.90 9.47
C VAL A 9 12.79 41.63 10.62
N CYS A 10 12.22 42.79 10.33
CA CYS A 10 11.35 43.52 11.26
C CYS A 10 10.00 42.80 11.37
N LEU A 11 9.74 42.21 12.54
CA LEU A 11 8.44 41.64 12.91
C LEU A 11 7.49 42.78 13.33
N PHE A 12 6.54 43.16 12.49
CA PHE A 12 5.46 44.09 12.87
C PHE A 12 4.33 43.30 13.55
N VAL A 13 4.26 43.36 14.88
CA VAL A 13 3.13 42.85 15.65
C VAL A 13 2.03 43.91 15.68
N PHE A 14 1.02 43.77 14.83
CA PHE A 14 -0.21 44.56 14.94
C PHE A 14 -1.11 43.97 16.03
N LEU A 15 -1.04 44.54 17.22
CA LEU A 15 -1.94 44.27 18.34
C LEU A 15 -3.27 45.01 18.11
N THR A 16 -4.17 44.47 17.28
CA THR A 16 -5.54 45.01 17.16
C THR A 16 -6.39 44.48 18.31
N CYS A 17 -6.64 45.36 19.28
CA CYS A 17 -7.49 45.13 20.44
C CYS A 17 -8.96 45.08 19.99
N PHE A 18 -9.48 43.88 19.68
CA PHE A 18 -10.91 43.68 19.46
C PHE A 18 -11.62 43.50 20.81
N PRO A 19 -12.72 44.23 21.08
CA PRO A 19 -13.51 44.04 22.29
C PRO A 19 -14.15 42.65 22.28
N LEU A 20 -13.81 41.83 23.28
CA LEU A 20 -14.45 40.56 23.60
C LEU A 20 -15.92 40.83 23.99
N LEU A 21 -16.83 40.74 23.03
CA LEU A 21 -18.26 40.60 23.29
C LEU A 21 -18.51 39.20 23.85
N SER A 22 -18.65 39.12 25.17
CA SER A 22 -18.98 37.93 25.94
C SER A 22 -20.37 37.41 25.59
N TYR A 23 -20.47 36.56 24.56
CA TYR A 23 -21.69 35.83 24.23
C TYR A 23 -21.87 34.68 25.23
N ALA A 24 -22.44 34.98 26.39
CA ALA A 24 -22.83 34.01 27.41
C ALA A 24 -24.08 33.24 26.96
N GLY A 25 -23.95 32.42 25.91
CA GLY A 25 -24.94 31.43 25.55
C GLY A 25 -24.97 30.33 26.61
N THR A 26 -26.09 30.18 27.30
CA THR A 26 -26.36 29.10 28.27
C THR A 26 -26.31 27.74 27.55
N LEU A 27 -25.13 27.12 27.52
CA LEU A 27 -24.95 25.72 27.12
C LEU A 27 -25.70 24.86 28.15
N LYS A 28 -26.93 24.45 27.81
CA LYS A 28 -27.67 23.45 28.58
C LYS A 28 -26.81 22.21 28.72
N ALA A 29 -26.43 21.88 29.95
CA ALA A 29 -25.74 20.65 30.29
C ALA A 29 -26.58 19.47 29.79
N ASN A 30 -26.14 18.84 28.70
CA ASN A 30 -26.79 17.67 28.15
C ASN A 30 -26.71 16.57 29.19
N LYS A 31 -27.85 16.08 29.71
CA LYS A 31 -27.90 14.98 30.68
C LYS A 31 -27.10 13.81 30.11
N GLN A 32 -25.95 13.49 30.70
CA GLN A 32 -25.13 12.35 30.31
C GLN A 32 -25.98 11.08 30.39
N GLY A 33 -26.33 10.54 29.22
CA GLY A 33 -27.07 9.28 29.13
C GLY A 33 -26.32 8.16 29.85
N LYS A 34 -27.08 7.28 30.52
CA LYS A 34 -26.54 6.10 31.22
C LYS A 34 -25.69 5.28 30.25
N VAL A 35 -24.39 5.13 30.55
CA VAL A 35 -23.46 4.32 29.74
C VAL A 35 -23.94 2.87 29.72
N SER A 36 -24.05 2.26 28.54
CA SER A 36 -24.49 0.87 28.42
C SER A 36 -23.46 -0.08 29.04
N LYS A 37 -23.91 -1.22 29.58
CA LYS A 37 -23.02 -2.28 30.10
C LYS A 37 -22.04 -2.77 29.03
N GLU A 38 -22.46 -2.82 27.77
CA GLU A 38 -21.63 -3.25 26.65
C GLU A 38 -20.46 -2.30 26.42
N ILE A 39 -20.66 -0.97 26.52
CA ILE A 39 -19.56 -0.01 26.38
C ILE A 39 -18.60 -0.06 27.57
N LEU A 40 -19.10 -0.35 28.77
CA LEU A 40 -18.22 -0.62 29.91
C LEU A 40 -17.37 -1.88 29.67
N LYS A 41 -17.95 -2.94 29.11
CA LYS A 41 -17.21 -4.15 28.68
C LYS A 41 -16.11 -3.78 27.68
N LEU A 42 -16.44 -3.05 26.62
CA LEU A 42 -15.45 -2.58 25.62
C LEU A 42 -14.34 -1.75 26.23
N LYS A 43 -14.68 -0.83 27.16
CA LYS A 43 -13.65 -0.05 27.84
C LYS A 43 -12.70 -0.92 28.66
N ASN A 44 -13.20 -1.97 29.30
CA ASN A 44 -12.36 -2.79 30.18
C ASN A 44 -11.54 -3.83 29.43
N LEU A 45 -12.02 -4.29 28.28
CA LEU A 45 -11.42 -5.42 27.54
C LEU A 45 -10.81 -5.02 26.19
N ARG A 46 -10.76 -3.73 25.84
CA ARG A 46 -10.13 -3.27 24.61
C ARG A 46 -8.62 -3.52 24.63
N ARG A 47 -8.07 -3.86 23.46
CA ARG A 47 -6.63 -3.83 23.17
C ARG A 47 -6.14 -2.39 23.07
N SER A 48 -6.82 -1.59 22.27
CA SER A 48 -6.50 -0.18 22.08
C SER A 48 -7.75 0.63 21.72
N GLN A 49 -7.64 1.97 21.79
CA GLN A 49 -8.68 2.87 21.31
C GLN A 49 -8.05 4.10 20.66
N ILE A 50 -8.77 4.68 19.70
CA ILE A 50 -8.50 6.01 19.19
C ILE A 50 -9.80 6.84 19.15
N ASN A 51 -9.64 8.16 19.16
CA ASN A 51 -10.75 9.09 18.94
C ASN A 51 -10.60 9.69 17.53
N ILE A 52 -11.62 9.51 16.70
CA ILE A 52 -11.75 10.12 15.39
C ILE A 52 -12.72 11.30 15.51
N PHE A 53 -12.36 12.45 14.98
CA PHE A 53 -13.18 13.66 15.01
C PHE A 53 -13.79 13.93 13.64
N LYS A 54 -15.12 13.98 13.58
CA LYS A 54 -15.89 14.36 12.39
C LYS A 54 -16.81 15.52 12.74
N ASN A 55 -16.70 16.64 12.03
CA ASN A 55 -17.54 17.83 12.28
C ASN A 55 -17.56 18.26 13.76
N ARG A 56 -16.41 18.21 14.45
CA ARG A 56 -16.24 18.48 15.90
C ARG A 56 -16.89 17.47 16.85
N GLU A 57 -17.48 16.39 16.31
CA GLU A 57 -17.99 15.27 17.10
C GLU A 57 -16.91 14.20 17.23
N GLY A 58 -16.69 13.73 18.45
CA GLY A 58 -15.74 12.66 18.74
C GLY A 58 -16.40 11.29 18.63
N ILE A 59 -15.85 10.43 17.78
CA ILE A 59 -16.23 9.03 17.60
C ILE A 59 -15.09 8.18 18.18
N LYS A 60 -15.41 7.30 19.13
CA LYS A 60 -14.43 6.37 19.71
C LYS A 60 -14.40 5.10 18.89
N VAL A 61 -13.22 4.63 18.53
CA VAL A 61 -13.02 3.35 17.87
C VAL A 61 -12.18 2.47 18.79
N PHE A 62 -12.67 1.27 19.05
CA PHE A 62 -12.05 0.27 19.90
C PHE A 62 -11.55 -0.89 19.02
N LEU A 63 -10.35 -1.38 19.33
CA LEU A 63 -9.91 -2.71 18.89
C LEU A 63 -10.17 -3.68 20.04
N PHE A 64 -10.90 -4.74 19.76
CA PHE A 64 -11.44 -5.63 20.78
C PHE A 64 -11.50 -7.07 20.28
N ALA A 65 -11.08 -8.02 21.12
CA ALA A 65 -11.35 -9.44 20.94
C ALA A 65 -11.88 -9.99 22.27
N GLU A 66 -12.96 -10.76 22.22
CA GLU A 66 -13.53 -11.38 23.43
C GLU A 66 -12.71 -12.59 23.89
N ASP A 67 -12.05 -13.25 22.95
CA ASP A 67 -11.23 -14.44 23.14
C ASP A 67 -9.73 -14.12 23.06
N GLU A 68 -9.35 -12.89 23.38
CA GLU A 68 -7.97 -12.44 23.35
C GLU A 68 -7.08 -13.30 24.25
N LYS A 69 -6.01 -13.82 23.67
CA LYS A 69 -4.97 -14.56 24.38
C LYS A 69 -3.73 -13.70 24.49
N VAL A 70 -3.02 -13.89 25.59
CA VAL A 70 -1.76 -13.20 25.88
C VAL A 70 -0.68 -14.25 26.06
N GLU A 71 0.37 -14.14 25.27
CA GLU A 71 1.57 -14.96 25.38
C GLU A 71 2.75 -14.03 25.65
N ILE A 72 3.69 -14.46 26.49
CA ILE A 72 4.92 -13.72 26.76
C ILE A 72 5.99 -14.33 25.85
N LEU A 73 6.64 -13.49 25.05
CA LEU A 73 7.69 -13.95 24.14
C LEU A 73 8.88 -14.49 24.93
N GLU A 74 9.25 -15.74 24.67
CA GLU A 74 10.44 -16.38 25.28
C GLU A 74 11.75 -15.99 24.59
N GLY A 75 11.67 -15.19 23.53
CA GLY A 75 12.80 -14.69 22.75
C GLY A 75 12.34 -13.65 21.74
N SER A 76 13.27 -12.99 21.06
CA SER A 76 12.93 -12.03 20.00
C SER A 76 12.16 -12.72 18.85
N TYR A 77 11.01 -12.17 18.48
CA TYR A 77 10.13 -12.71 17.45
C TYR A 77 9.48 -11.59 16.64
N CYS A 78 9.69 -11.59 15.32
CA CYS A 78 9.07 -10.66 14.36
C CYS A 78 8.95 -9.20 14.90
N GLY A 79 10.04 -8.64 15.44
CA GLY A 79 10.08 -7.26 15.95
C GLY A 79 9.62 -7.04 17.40
N GLY A 80 9.14 -8.08 18.09
CA GLY A 80 9.03 -8.13 19.55
C GLY A 80 10.31 -8.63 20.20
N GLU A 81 10.56 -8.21 21.44
CA GLU A 81 11.70 -8.65 22.25
C GLU A 81 11.27 -9.70 23.30
N GLU A 82 12.25 -10.42 23.86
CA GLU A 82 12.01 -11.33 24.99
C GLU A 82 11.29 -10.59 26.13
N GLY A 83 10.18 -11.15 26.61
CA GLY A 83 9.36 -10.57 27.66
C GLY A 83 8.24 -9.65 27.18
N ASP A 84 8.21 -9.25 25.90
CA ASP A 84 7.06 -8.55 25.34
C ASP A 84 5.83 -9.47 25.30
N LYS A 85 4.65 -8.86 25.36
CA LYS A 85 3.38 -9.59 25.26
C LYS A 85 2.90 -9.61 23.82
N GLN A 86 2.67 -10.81 23.30
CA GLN A 86 1.98 -11.05 22.05
C GLN A 86 0.50 -11.35 22.32
N TYR A 87 -0.35 -10.83 21.45
CA TYR A 87 -1.79 -10.87 21.59
C TYR A 87 -2.44 -11.40 20.33
N THR A 88 -3.27 -12.43 20.48
CA THR A 88 -3.98 -13.09 19.39
C THR A 88 -5.46 -13.23 19.74
N GLY A 89 -6.35 -13.28 18.74
CA GLY A 89 -7.79 -13.40 18.97
C GLY A 89 -8.63 -13.08 17.74
N ASN A 90 -9.95 -13.21 17.87
CA ASN A 90 -10.89 -12.78 16.83
C ASN A 90 -11.17 -11.29 17.00
N TYR A 91 -10.31 -10.45 16.43
CA TYR A 91 -10.41 -9.01 16.62
C TYR A 91 -11.53 -8.37 15.81
N GLN A 92 -12.11 -7.34 16.41
CA GLN A 92 -13.14 -6.49 15.84
C GLN A 92 -12.76 -5.02 16.01
N LEU A 93 -13.12 -4.21 15.01
CA LEU A 93 -13.23 -2.76 15.17
C LEU A 93 -14.64 -2.39 15.59
N ILE A 94 -14.77 -1.68 16.70
CA ILE A 94 -16.07 -1.26 17.22
C ILE A 94 -16.08 0.26 17.40
N SER A 95 -16.99 0.95 16.72
CA SER A 95 -17.16 2.38 16.89
C SER A 95 -18.29 2.70 17.86
N THR A 96 -18.13 3.79 18.61
CA THR A 96 -19.17 4.32 19.47
C THR A 96 -19.31 5.83 19.30
N LYS A 97 -20.56 6.30 19.32
CA LYS A 97 -20.96 7.70 19.29
C LYS A 97 -22.06 7.92 20.33
N ASP A 98 -21.98 8.99 21.11
CA ASP A 98 -22.94 9.31 22.18
C ASP A 98 -23.20 8.15 23.18
N ASN A 99 -22.14 7.42 23.53
CA ASN A 99 -22.22 6.20 24.35
C ASN A 99 -23.19 5.15 23.79
N LYS A 100 -23.25 5.00 22.47
CA LYS A 100 -23.90 3.89 21.76
C LYS A 100 -22.94 3.28 20.76
N ILE A 101 -23.00 1.97 20.58
CA ILE A 101 -22.27 1.30 19.49
C ILE A 101 -22.97 1.64 18.18
N VAL A 102 -22.18 2.05 17.19
CA VAL A 102 -22.68 2.41 15.85
C VAL A 102 -22.33 1.32 14.84
N SER A 103 -21.10 0.82 14.87
CA SER A 103 -20.57 -0.11 13.87
C SER A 103 -19.69 -1.16 14.52
N LYS A 104 -19.67 -2.35 13.91
CA LYS A 104 -18.72 -3.42 14.21
C LYS A 104 -18.18 -3.96 12.87
N ILE A 105 -16.87 -4.20 12.77
CA ILE A 105 -16.23 -4.90 11.65
C ILE A 105 -15.38 -6.01 12.23
N ASP A 106 -15.58 -7.23 11.74
CA ASP A 106 -14.70 -8.37 12.03
C ASP A 106 -13.42 -8.26 11.20
N LEU A 107 -12.26 -8.31 11.87
CA LEU A 107 -10.97 -8.27 11.21
C LEU A 107 -10.48 -9.67 10.81
N GLY A 108 -10.89 -10.70 11.56
CA GLY A 108 -10.51 -12.10 11.33
C GLY A 108 -9.71 -12.69 12.49
N LYS A 109 -9.17 -13.90 12.28
CA LYS A 109 -8.39 -14.68 13.27
C LYS A 109 -6.90 -14.43 13.22
N ASP A 110 -6.41 -13.93 12.10
CA ASP A 110 -4.99 -13.90 11.77
C ASP A 110 -4.34 -12.58 12.24
N TYR A 111 -4.98 -11.88 13.18
CA TYR A 111 -4.48 -10.62 13.70
C TYR A 111 -3.63 -10.85 14.93
N GLU A 112 -2.39 -10.40 14.83
CA GLU A 112 -1.40 -10.48 15.89
C GLU A 112 -0.95 -9.08 16.27
N PHE A 113 -0.85 -8.84 17.57
CA PHE A 113 -0.39 -7.57 18.12
C PHE A 113 0.71 -7.83 19.13
N VAL A 114 1.74 -6.98 19.14
CA VAL A 114 2.87 -7.09 20.08
C VAL A 114 3.00 -5.77 20.83
N GLU A 115 3.13 -5.85 22.15
CA GLU A 115 3.33 -4.66 22.98
C GLU A 115 4.63 -3.94 22.61
N ASN A 116 4.67 -2.62 22.82
CA ASN A 116 5.85 -1.78 22.56
C ASN A 116 6.31 -1.69 21.09
N THR A 117 5.57 -2.26 20.14
CA THR A 117 5.84 -2.13 18.69
C THR A 117 4.77 -1.28 17.99
N LEU A 118 4.96 -1.04 16.69
CA LEU A 118 3.95 -0.41 15.82
C LEU A 118 2.67 -1.25 15.70
N HIS A 119 2.76 -2.54 16.05
CA HIS A 119 1.70 -3.54 16.07
C HIS A 119 1.03 -3.64 17.44
N SER A 120 1.14 -2.64 18.30
CA SER A 120 0.49 -2.66 19.62
C SER A 120 -1.03 -2.41 19.56
N GLY A 121 -1.56 -2.00 18.40
CA GLY A 121 -2.99 -1.83 18.19
C GLY A 121 -3.33 -0.79 17.12
N LEU A 122 -4.33 0.05 17.41
CA LEU A 122 -4.80 1.10 16.52
C LEU A 122 -3.85 2.29 16.49
N ASN A 123 -3.49 2.72 15.28
CA ASN A 123 -2.77 3.96 15.02
C ASN A 123 -3.72 4.97 14.37
N LEU A 124 -3.53 6.25 14.67
CA LEU A 124 -4.22 7.35 14.01
C LEU A 124 -3.36 7.86 12.88
N PHE A 125 -3.85 7.77 11.64
CA PHE A 125 -3.21 8.37 10.49
C PHE A 125 -4.00 9.61 10.06
N VAL A 126 -3.33 10.74 9.90
CA VAL A 126 -3.95 11.99 9.44
C VAL A 126 -3.45 12.30 8.04
N MET A 127 -4.35 12.26 7.07
CA MET A 127 -4.05 12.59 5.69
C MET A 127 -3.49 14.03 5.60
N PRO A 128 -2.26 14.23 5.11
CA PRO A 128 -1.63 15.56 5.13
C PRO A 128 -2.41 16.65 4.38
N GLN A 129 -3.18 16.27 3.35
CA GLN A 129 -3.82 17.21 2.43
C GLN A 129 -5.26 17.53 2.82
N THR A 130 -5.99 16.51 3.30
CA THR A 130 -7.42 16.63 3.62
C THR A 130 -7.67 16.75 5.12
N TYR A 131 -6.65 16.51 5.94
CA TYR A 131 -6.76 16.31 7.39
C TYR A 131 -7.74 15.20 7.78
N GLU A 132 -8.09 14.32 6.83
CA GLU A 132 -8.93 13.17 7.10
C GLU A 132 -8.21 12.24 8.08
N GLN A 133 -8.91 11.91 9.15
CA GLN A 133 -8.45 10.97 10.16
C GLN A 133 -8.87 9.55 9.78
N LEU A 134 -7.87 8.70 9.57
CA LEU A 134 -8.00 7.27 9.28
C LEU A 134 -7.52 6.45 10.47
N ILE A 135 -8.17 5.31 10.68
CA ILE A 135 -7.65 4.25 11.53
C ILE A 135 -6.63 3.48 10.70
N MET A 136 -5.46 3.24 11.28
CA MET A 136 -4.38 2.49 10.66
C MET A 136 -4.01 1.30 11.55
N ILE A 137 -3.86 0.12 10.95
CA ILE A 137 -3.44 -1.10 11.66
C ILE A 137 -2.25 -1.71 10.92
N TYR A 138 -1.14 -1.90 11.65
CA TYR A 138 -0.02 -2.70 11.17
C TYR A 138 -0.24 -4.17 11.50
N GLN A 139 0.11 -5.06 10.57
CA GLN A 139 0.05 -6.51 10.71
C GLN A 139 1.27 -7.15 10.07
N TYR A 140 1.77 -8.20 10.71
CA TYR A 140 2.86 -9.02 10.18
C TYR A 140 2.36 -9.82 8.97
N ARG A 141 3.10 -9.76 7.85
CA ARG A 141 2.98 -10.74 6.75
C ARG A 141 4.05 -11.82 6.88
N SER A 142 5.22 -11.42 7.35
CA SER A 142 6.33 -12.28 7.76
C SER A 142 7.20 -11.50 8.75
N CYS A 143 8.20 -12.12 9.38
CA CYS A 143 9.13 -11.38 10.25
C CYS A 143 9.97 -10.29 9.53
N ASN A 144 9.96 -10.25 8.20
CA ASN A 144 10.70 -9.26 7.41
C ASN A 144 9.76 -8.35 6.61
N THR A 145 8.46 -8.46 6.79
CA THR A 145 7.49 -7.82 5.92
C THR A 145 6.25 -7.46 6.70
N GLU A 146 5.99 -6.15 6.74
CA GLU A 146 4.82 -5.59 7.37
C GLU A 146 3.76 -5.26 6.33
N ALA A 147 2.51 -5.30 6.73
CA ALA A 147 1.42 -4.73 5.97
C ALA A 147 0.65 -3.73 6.82
N VAL A 148 0.13 -2.71 6.16
CA VAL A 148 -0.74 -1.72 6.76
C VAL A 148 -2.12 -1.78 6.13
N GLU A 149 -3.14 -1.71 6.97
CA GLU A 149 -4.54 -1.58 6.56
C GLU A 149 -5.12 -0.26 7.07
N PHE A 150 -6.04 0.31 6.28
CA PHE A 150 -6.70 1.56 6.62
C PHE A 150 -8.21 1.39 6.70
N TYR A 151 -8.80 2.11 7.66
CA TYR A 151 -10.24 2.21 7.82
C TYR A 151 -10.62 3.67 8.03
N ARG A 152 -11.74 4.07 7.43
CA ARG A 152 -12.34 5.39 7.64
C ARG A 152 -13.61 5.27 8.46
N VAL A 153 -13.97 6.36 9.13
CA VAL A 153 -15.22 6.46 9.89
C VAL A 153 -16.04 7.63 9.34
N ASP A 154 -17.31 7.43 9.03
CA ASP A 154 -18.17 8.54 8.60
C ASP A 154 -18.72 9.37 9.78
N VAL A 155 -19.51 10.40 9.47
CA VAL A 155 -20.07 11.31 10.48
C VAL A 155 -21.07 10.61 11.40
N GLU A 156 -21.72 9.53 10.96
CA GLU A 156 -22.59 8.72 11.80
C GLU A 156 -21.81 7.81 12.75
N GLY A 157 -20.54 7.53 12.45
CA GLY A 157 -19.68 6.61 13.17
C GLY A 157 -19.57 5.23 12.51
N ARG A 158 -20.02 5.05 11.28
CA ARG A 158 -19.88 3.77 10.56
C ARG A 158 -18.45 3.62 10.07
N ILE A 159 -17.90 2.43 10.25
CA ILE A 159 -16.52 2.11 9.84
C ILE A 159 -16.57 1.52 8.43
N TYR A 160 -15.60 1.88 7.59
CA TYR A 160 -15.41 1.30 6.27
C TYR A 160 -13.94 0.98 6.05
N LYS A 161 -13.65 -0.20 5.49
CA LYS A 161 -12.30 -0.52 5.01
C LYS A 161 -11.95 0.36 3.81
N VAL A 162 -10.72 0.87 3.76
CA VAL A 162 -10.18 1.66 2.66
C VAL A 162 -9.32 0.73 1.82
N ASN A 163 -9.61 0.63 0.52
CA ASN A 163 -8.85 -0.24 -0.37
C ASN A 163 -7.71 0.51 -1.07
N PHE A 164 -6.75 -0.25 -1.57
CA PHE A 164 -5.73 0.19 -2.50
C PHE A 164 -6.12 -0.30 -3.90
N ILE A 165 -6.17 0.62 -4.85
CA ILE A 165 -6.55 0.35 -6.24
C ILE A 165 -5.34 0.67 -7.12
N ASP A 166 -4.77 -0.39 -7.68
CA ASP A 166 -3.63 -0.28 -8.59
C ASP A 166 -4.06 0.23 -9.95
N LYS A 167 -3.11 0.73 -10.75
CA LYS A 167 -3.41 1.24 -12.10
C LYS A 167 -3.98 0.16 -13.03
N ASP A 168 -3.67 -1.11 -12.77
CA ASP A 168 -4.23 -2.25 -13.50
C ASP A 168 -5.65 -2.65 -13.05
N GLY A 169 -6.19 -1.96 -12.03
CA GLY A 169 -7.50 -2.21 -11.44
C GLY A 169 -7.51 -3.29 -10.36
N THR A 170 -6.36 -3.85 -9.99
CA THR A 170 -6.23 -4.76 -8.85
C THR A 170 -6.62 -4.04 -7.58
N VAL A 171 -7.39 -4.73 -6.72
CA VAL A 171 -7.84 -4.19 -5.44
C VAL A 171 -7.19 -4.97 -4.32
N ALA A 172 -6.40 -4.28 -3.50
CA ALA A 172 -5.80 -4.82 -2.29
C ALA A 172 -6.42 -4.17 -1.04
N THR A 173 -6.51 -4.92 0.05
CA THR A 173 -7.10 -4.43 1.31
C THR A 173 -6.05 -3.92 2.31
N GLY A 174 -4.78 -3.99 1.93
CA GLY A 174 -3.65 -3.54 2.71
C GLY A 174 -2.43 -3.44 1.81
N GLN A 175 -1.41 -2.71 2.27
CA GLN A 175 -0.20 -2.47 1.50
C GLN A 175 1.04 -2.82 2.30
N THR A 176 2.04 -3.38 1.63
CA THR A 176 3.30 -3.80 2.26
C THR A 176 4.17 -2.59 2.60
N THR A 177 4.77 -2.60 3.80
CA THR A 177 5.75 -1.61 4.25
C THR A 177 7.06 -2.28 4.67
N GLY A 178 8.09 -1.47 4.87
CA GLY A 178 9.36 -1.88 5.45
C GLY A 178 9.17 -2.31 6.91
N PRO A 179 10.21 -2.93 7.50
CA PRO A 179 10.18 -3.41 8.89
C PRO A 179 10.01 -2.28 9.92
N ASP A 180 10.36 -1.05 9.55
CA ASP A 180 10.15 0.15 10.37
C ASP A 180 8.73 0.73 10.24
N GLY A 181 7.86 0.11 9.44
CA GLY A 181 6.53 0.61 9.13
C GLY A 181 6.53 1.97 8.45
N GLY A 182 7.66 2.37 7.84
CA GLY A 182 7.87 3.70 7.28
C GLY A 182 6.85 4.02 6.18
N ILE A 183 6.02 5.02 6.43
CA ILE A 183 5.10 5.61 5.46
C ILE A 183 5.57 7.04 5.22
N SER A 184 5.99 7.32 3.99
CA SER A 184 6.40 8.67 3.59
C SER A 184 5.33 9.29 2.70
N GLY A 185 5.31 10.61 2.60
CA GLY A 185 4.38 11.30 1.72
C GLY A 185 4.89 12.66 1.28
N THR A 186 4.58 13.02 0.04
CA THR A 186 4.82 14.34 -0.56
C THR A 186 3.52 14.83 -1.17
N GLU A 187 3.16 16.10 -0.95
CA GLU A 187 2.12 16.89 -1.66
C GLU A 187 0.92 16.15 -2.32
N GLY A 188 0.34 15.12 -1.70
CA GLY A 188 -0.82 14.41 -2.25
C GLY A 188 -0.72 12.90 -2.12
N ASP A 189 0.50 12.39 -2.25
CA ASP A 189 0.76 10.98 -2.38
C ASP A 189 1.38 10.42 -1.10
N ILE A 190 1.04 9.17 -0.84
CA ILE A 190 1.57 8.37 0.26
C ILE A 190 2.30 7.19 -0.36
N THR A 191 3.57 7.06 0.00
CA THR A 191 4.47 6.04 -0.53
C THR A 191 4.72 4.96 0.52
N PHE A 192 4.50 3.72 0.10
CA PHE A 192 4.76 2.52 0.88
C PHE A 192 5.91 1.78 0.21
N CYS A 193 7.02 1.64 0.92
CA CYS A 193 8.22 0.95 0.43
C CYS A 193 8.43 -0.33 1.20
N SER A 194 8.82 -1.42 0.53
CA SER A 194 9.17 -2.68 1.17
C SER A 194 10.33 -3.36 0.44
N TYR A 195 11.23 -3.98 1.19
CA TYR A 195 12.35 -4.73 0.62
C TYR A 195 11.96 -6.19 0.40
N ASN A 196 12.13 -6.69 -0.82
CA ASN A 196 11.89 -8.08 -1.15
C ASN A 196 13.21 -8.85 -1.18
N ASN A 197 13.45 -9.64 -0.14
CA ASN A 197 14.65 -10.47 0.00
C ASN A 197 14.86 -11.46 -1.15
N GLY A 198 13.78 -11.93 -1.79
CA GLY A 198 13.86 -12.89 -2.90
C GLY A 198 14.49 -12.32 -4.17
N VAL A 199 14.46 -10.99 -4.33
CA VAL A 199 15.04 -10.30 -5.49
C VAL A 199 16.10 -9.26 -5.11
N GLY A 200 16.24 -8.90 -3.84
CA GLY A 200 17.22 -7.92 -3.40
C GLY A 200 16.93 -6.47 -3.82
N TYR A 201 15.64 -6.12 -3.95
CA TYR A 201 15.18 -4.78 -4.32
C TYR A 201 14.20 -4.21 -3.30
N THR A 202 14.19 -2.88 -3.21
CA THR A 202 13.11 -2.13 -2.58
C THR A 202 12.05 -1.80 -3.61
N PHE A 203 10.80 -2.13 -3.30
CA PHE A 203 9.62 -1.79 -4.08
C PHE A 203 8.87 -0.68 -3.37
N CYS A 204 8.59 0.41 -4.07
CA CYS A 204 7.80 1.51 -3.54
C CYS A 204 6.58 1.75 -4.42
N ASP A 205 5.41 1.75 -3.81
CA ASP A 205 4.17 2.10 -4.48
C ASP A 205 3.61 3.38 -3.83
N SER A 206 3.23 4.35 -4.65
CA SER A 206 2.69 5.64 -4.21
C SER A 206 1.21 5.74 -4.57
N TYR A 207 0.41 6.28 -3.65
CA TYR A 207 -1.04 6.35 -3.79
C TYR A 207 -1.58 7.72 -3.37
N ASN A 208 -2.62 8.16 -4.08
CA ASN A 208 -3.42 9.31 -3.72
C ASN A 208 -4.71 8.86 -3.03
N TYR A 209 -5.10 9.51 -1.94
CA TYR A 209 -6.34 9.20 -1.24
C TYR A 209 -7.50 10.06 -1.70
N ASN A 210 -8.55 9.43 -2.25
CA ASN A 210 -9.71 10.14 -2.81
C ASN A 210 -10.92 10.28 -1.84
N ALA A 211 -10.68 10.24 -0.53
CA ALA A 211 -11.70 10.16 0.54
C ALA A 211 -12.43 8.82 0.68
N LYS A 212 -12.19 7.87 -0.22
CA LYS A 212 -12.78 6.52 -0.14
C LYS A 212 -11.72 5.43 -0.20
N ASP A 213 -10.86 5.49 -1.19
CA ASP A 213 -9.85 4.49 -1.54
C ASP A 213 -8.51 5.20 -1.84
N PHE A 214 -7.43 4.45 -1.78
CA PHE A 214 -6.10 4.82 -2.26
C PHE A 214 -5.97 4.44 -3.73
N ILE A 215 -5.63 5.38 -4.59
CA ILE A 215 -5.46 5.17 -6.03
C ILE A 215 -3.99 5.30 -6.38
N GLN A 216 -3.40 4.27 -6.97
CA GLN A 216 -1.97 4.23 -7.27
C GLN A 216 -1.59 5.31 -8.28
N THR A 217 -0.60 6.15 -7.93
CA THR A 217 -0.10 7.24 -8.77
C THR A 217 1.24 6.91 -9.40
N ALA A 218 2.10 6.19 -8.67
CA ALA A 218 3.43 5.82 -9.13
C ALA A 218 3.89 4.52 -8.51
N ILE A 219 4.81 3.85 -9.19
CA ILE A 219 5.53 2.68 -8.68
C ILE A 219 7.01 2.87 -9.00
N SER A 220 7.88 2.35 -8.14
CA SER A 220 9.31 2.33 -8.38
C SER A 220 9.94 1.10 -7.74
N MET A 221 11.12 0.74 -8.25
CA MET A 221 11.91 -0.36 -7.74
C MET A 221 13.39 0.03 -7.75
N THR A 222 14.04 0.03 -6.59
CA THR A 222 15.40 0.54 -6.43
C THR A 222 16.33 -0.51 -5.80
N GLN A 223 17.59 -0.47 -6.22
CA GLN A 223 18.70 -1.19 -5.59
C GLN A 223 19.73 -0.12 -5.19
N GLY A 224 19.85 0.13 -3.89
CA GLY A 224 20.63 1.27 -3.39
C GLY A 224 20.02 2.62 -3.82
N GLU A 225 20.86 3.54 -4.31
CA GLU A 225 20.48 4.94 -4.59
C GLU A 225 20.04 5.23 -6.04
N THR A 226 19.91 4.22 -6.91
CA THR A 226 19.62 4.44 -8.34
C THR A 226 18.11 4.58 -8.61
N ILE A 227 17.71 5.65 -9.32
CA ILE A 227 16.32 6.15 -9.39
C ILE A 227 15.51 5.67 -10.62
N ASP A 228 16.10 4.99 -11.60
CA ASP A 228 15.37 4.53 -12.81
C ASP A 228 14.59 3.21 -12.58
N GLY A 229 13.73 3.20 -11.57
CA GLY A 229 13.06 2.00 -11.06
C GLY A 229 11.73 1.63 -11.72
N GLU A 230 11.00 2.58 -12.30
CA GLU A 230 9.65 2.32 -12.84
C GLU A 230 9.66 1.34 -14.04
N PRO A 231 10.49 1.51 -15.10
CA PRO A 231 10.50 0.56 -16.22
C PRO A 231 10.86 -0.85 -15.77
N ARG A 232 11.78 -0.95 -14.80
CA ARG A 232 12.22 -2.22 -14.22
C ARG A 232 11.10 -2.86 -13.39
N ARG A 233 10.37 -2.07 -12.60
CA ARG A 233 9.18 -2.51 -11.86
C ARG A 233 8.11 -3.05 -12.80
N ILE A 234 7.84 -2.37 -13.91
CA ILE A 234 6.86 -2.82 -14.91
C ILE A 234 7.26 -4.15 -15.55
N LEU A 235 8.54 -4.33 -15.88
CA LEU A 235 9.03 -5.62 -16.36
C LEU A 235 8.85 -6.72 -15.31
N PHE A 236 9.16 -6.42 -14.04
CA PHE A 236 8.96 -7.36 -12.94
C PHE A 236 7.49 -7.77 -12.79
N GLU A 237 6.56 -6.81 -12.80
CA GLU A 237 5.13 -7.08 -12.69
C GLU A 237 4.60 -7.91 -13.87
N TYR A 238 5.05 -7.62 -15.09
CA TYR A 238 4.72 -8.41 -16.27
C TYR A 238 5.17 -9.87 -16.15
N ILE A 239 6.44 -10.09 -15.76
CA ILE A 239 6.99 -11.45 -15.58
C ILE A 239 6.28 -12.17 -14.43
N SER A 240 6.02 -11.46 -13.33
CA SER A 240 5.33 -12.02 -12.17
C SER A 240 3.92 -12.48 -12.54
N ALA A 241 3.15 -11.64 -13.23
CA ALA A 241 1.83 -11.98 -13.73
C ALA A 241 1.85 -13.23 -14.64
N LEU A 242 2.82 -13.32 -15.56
CA LEU A 242 2.99 -14.51 -16.40
C LEU A 242 3.29 -15.78 -15.60
N SER A 243 4.14 -15.67 -14.57
CA SER A 243 4.53 -16.81 -13.72
C SER A 243 3.39 -17.33 -12.85
N GLN A 244 2.46 -16.44 -12.48
CA GLN A 244 1.26 -16.73 -11.69
C GLN A 244 0.06 -17.11 -12.56
N GLU A 245 0.25 -17.23 -13.88
CA GLU A 245 -0.80 -17.49 -14.87
C GLU A 245 -1.91 -16.41 -14.90
N ASP A 246 -1.63 -15.21 -14.38
CA ASP A 246 -2.52 -14.05 -14.48
C ASP A 246 -2.32 -13.32 -15.82
N TYR A 247 -2.83 -13.94 -16.88
CA TYR A 247 -2.68 -13.41 -18.23
C TYR A 247 -3.45 -12.10 -18.46
N LYS A 248 -4.47 -11.80 -17.65
CA LYS A 248 -5.18 -10.52 -17.71
C LYS A 248 -4.24 -9.40 -17.26
N ARG A 249 -3.54 -9.59 -16.15
CA ARG A 249 -2.55 -8.64 -15.66
C ARG A 249 -1.32 -8.55 -16.56
N ALA A 250 -0.85 -9.67 -17.11
CA ALA A 250 0.23 -9.65 -18.11
C ALA A 250 -0.13 -8.81 -19.34
N VAL A 251 -1.37 -8.91 -19.83
CA VAL A 251 -1.88 -8.09 -20.95
C VAL A 251 -1.89 -6.60 -20.61
N TYR A 252 -2.17 -6.22 -19.36
CA TYR A 252 -2.15 -4.82 -18.94
C TYR A 252 -0.75 -4.19 -19.07
N TYR A 253 0.30 -4.94 -18.70
CA TYR A 253 1.69 -4.48 -18.77
C TYR A 253 2.31 -4.63 -20.17
N TYR A 254 1.71 -5.41 -21.07
CA TYR A 254 2.21 -5.64 -22.41
C TYR A 254 1.74 -4.58 -23.42
N GLY A 255 2.69 -3.96 -24.13
CA GLY A 255 2.46 -2.96 -25.18
C GLY A 255 2.96 -3.39 -26.56
N GLY A 256 3.54 -4.58 -26.68
CA GLY A 256 4.05 -5.10 -27.94
C GLY A 256 2.97 -5.56 -28.92
N SER A 257 3.42 -6.05 -30.09
CA SER A 257 2.51 -6.57 -31.12
C SER A 257 1.95 -7.94 -30.74
N TYR A 258 0.65 -8.13 -30.97
CA TYR A 258 -0.05 -9.41 -30.82
C TYR A 258 0.01 -10.29 -32.08
N ASP A 259 0.61 -9.83 -33.17
CA ASP A 259 0.57 -10.52 -34.47
C ASP A 259 1.12 -11.95 -34.39
N LEU A 260 2.22 -12.16 -33.66
CA LEU A 260 2.78 -13.49 -33.44
C LEU A 260 1.80 -14.38 -32.68
N LEU A 261 1.18 -13.86 -31.61
CA LEU A 261 0.22 -14.61 -30.81
C LEU A 261 -1.00 -15.01 -31.63
N ILE A 262 -1.52 -14.09 -32.47
CA ILE A 262 -2.66 -14.33 -33.36
C ILE A 262 -2.29 -15.37 -34.42
N LYS A 263 -1.12 -15.22 -35.06
CA LYS A 263 -0.63 -16.15 -36.10
C LYS A 263 -0.46 -17.57 -35.57
N LEU A 264 0.01 -17.73 -34.34
CA LEU A 264 0.17 -19.05 -33.71
C LEU A 264 -1.16 -19.66 -33.28
N ASN A 265 -2.23 -18.87 -33.17
CA ASN A 265 -3.52 -19.29 -32.62
C ASN A 265 -4.69 -18.78 -33.48
N PRO A 266 -4.83 -19.22 -34.74
CA PRO A 266 -5.87 -18.74 -35.64
C PRO A 266 -7.30 -19.11 -35.18
N ASP A 267 -7.43 -20.06 -34.26
CA ASP A 267 -8.69 -20.49 -33.65
C ASP A 267 -9.15 -19.61 -32.48
N ILE A 268 -8.27 -18.78 -31.93
CA ILE A 268 -8.59 -17.88 -30.81
C ILE A 268 -9.03 -16.51 -31.37
N ASN A 269 -10.08 -15.94 -30.80
CA ASN A 269 -10.51 -14.57 -31.12
C ASN A 269 -9.33 -13.59 -30.93
N PRO A 270 -8.90 -12.82 -31.95
CA PRO A 270 -7.77 -11.89 -31.83
C PRO A 270 -7.92 -10.84 -30.72
N ASN A 271 -9.15 -10.56 -30.28
CA ASN A 271 -9.43 -9.62 -29.20
C ASN A 271 -9.36 -10.25 -27.80
N ASP A 272 -9.34 -11.59 -27.70
CA ASP A 272 -9.16 -12.31 -26.44
C ASP A 272 -7.66 -12.43 -26.10
N LYS A 273 -7.05 -11.29 -25.83
CA LYS A 273 -5.63 -11.15 -25.52
C LYS A 273 -5.17 -12.04 -24.37
N PRO A 274 -5.91 -12.17 -23.24
CA PRO A 274 -5.54 -13.09 -22.18
C PRO A 274 -5.46 -14.53 -22.68
N LYS A 275 -6.45 -14.99 -23.48
CA LYS A 275 -6.45 -16.36 -24.01
C LYS A 275 -5.32 -16.63 -25.00
N LEU A 276 -4.93 -15.62 -25.78
CA LEU A 276 -3.75 -15.67 -26.65
C LEU A 276 -2.45 -15.87 -25.85
N PHE A 277 -2.29 -15.13 -24.75
CA PHE A 277 -1.16 -15.27 -23.83
C PHE A 277 -1.13 -16.64 -23.15
N GLU A 278 -2.27 -17.09 -22.62
CA GLU A 278 -2.42 -18.42 -22.02
C GLU A 278 -1.95 -19.51 -23.00
N ARG A 279 -2.47 -19.49 -24.24
CA ARG A 279 -2.11 -20.48 -25.25
C ARG A 279 -0.64 -20.41 -25.64
N TYR A 280 -0.08 -19.20 -25.71
CA TYR A 280 1.34 -19.02 -25.98
C TYR A 280 2.23 -19.69 -24.93
N CYS A 281 1.91 -19.46 -23.66
CA CYS A 281 2.65 -19.99 -22.53
C CYS A 281 2.51 -21.51 -22.38
N ILE A 282 1.29 -22.04 -22.55
CA ILE A 282 0.99 -23.45 -22.24
C ILE A 282 1.22 -24.37 -23.44
N LYS A 283 0.92 -23.92 -24.67
CA LYS A 283 0.90 -24.78 -25.87
C LYS A 283 1.95 -24.42 -26.90
N ASN A 284 2.24 -23.13 -27.10
CA ASN A 284 3.13 -22.70 -28.18
C ASN A 284 4.59 -22.59 -27.73
N GLY A 285 4.96 -23.18 -26.58
CA GLY A 285 6.34 -23.26 -26.12
C GLY A 285 6.93 -21.95 -25.58
N GLY A 286 6.11 -20.94 -25.28
CA GLY A 286 6.55 -19.71 -24.62
C GLY A 286 7.06 -19.96 -23.20
N LYS A 287 8.22 -19.41 -22.84
CA LYS A 287 8.83 -19.56 -21.51
C LYS A 287 8.25 -18.56 -20.50
N CYS A 288 6.98 -18.76 -20.12
CA CYS A 288 6.29 -17.85 -19.20
C CYS A 288 6.50 -18.18 -17.71
N LEU A 289 6.85 -19.44 -17.40
CA LEU A 289 7.29 -19.85 -16.08
C LEU A 289 8.77 -19.55 -15.93
N ILE A 290 9.07 -18.32 -15.51
CA ILE A 290 10.43 -17.90 -15.18
C ILE A 290 10.64 -18.24 -13.70
N SER A 291 10.91 -19.52 -13.42
CA SER A 291 10.92 -20.07 -12.06
C SER A 291 12.09 -19.64 -11.18
N GLU A 292 12.99 -18.80 -11.69
CA GLU A 292 14.20 -18.34 -10.99
C GLU A 292 14.37 -16.84 -11.29
N TYR A 293 13.71 -16.04 -10.45
CA TYR A 293 13.84 -14.58 -10.40
C TYR A 293 15.27 -14.01 -10.19
N PRO A 294 16.28 -14.71 -9.63
CA PRO A 294 17.59 -14.12 -9.33
C PRO A 294 18.33 -13.54 -10.55
N ASP A 295 18.12 -14.09 -11.75
CA ASP A 295 18.95 -13.78 -12.92
C ASP A 295 18.47 -12.56 -13.73
N PHE A 296 17.23 -12.11 -13.50
CA PHE A 296 16.63 -10.95 -14.17
C PHE A 296 16.98 -9.62 -13.49
N ILE A 297 17.98 -9.62 -12.62
CA ILE A 297 18.18 -8.57 -11.62
C ILE A 297 19.44 -7.76 -11.95
N ASP A 298 20.51 -8.39 -12.44
CA ASP A 298 21.65 -7.67 -13.03
C ASP A 298 21.38 -7.34 -14.48
N ILE A 299 20.48 -6.39 -14.68
CA ILE A 299 20.19 -5.89 -16.01
C ILE A 299 20.96 -4.61 -16.25
N LYS A 300 21.89 -4.65 -17.21
CA LYS A 300 22.46 -3.44 -17.82
C LYS A 300 21.39 -2.75 -18.67
N SER A 301 20.81 -1.69 -18.12
CA SER A 301 19.94 -0.80 -18.87
C SER A 301 20.78 0.11 -19.78
N SER A 302 20.50 0.08 -21.08
CA SER A 302 20.89 1.17 -21.97
C SER A 302 19.67 2.03 -22.26
N MET A 303 19.66 3.25 -21.77
CA MET A 303 18.60 4.21 -22.03
C MET A 303 18.86 4.86 -23.38
N GLN A 304 17.95 4.68 -24.34
CA GLN A 304 18.01 5.41 -25.61
C GLN A 304 16.77 6.29 -25.73
N LEU A 305 17.00 7.60 -25.78
CA LEU A 305 15.97 8.56 -26.19
C LEU A 305 15.89 8.52 -27.72
N LYS A 306 14.93 7.79 -28.27
CA LYS A 306 14.60 7.89 -29.70
C LYS A 306 13.36 8.76 -29.83
N SER A 307 13.48 9.89 -30.52
CA SER A 307 12.32 10.74 -30.84
C SER A 307 11.54 11.25 -29.61
N GLY A 308 12.19 11.41 -28.45
CA GLY A 308 11.55 11.82 -27.20
C GLY A 308 10.82 10.69 -26.44
N GLU A 309 10.82 9.47 -26.98
CA GLU A 309 10.30 8.28 -26.30
C GLU A 309 11.43 7.59 -25.53
N LEU A 310 11.15 7.26 -24.27
CA LEU A 310 12.06 6.56 -23.40
C LEU A 310 11.88 5.04 -23.58
N GLU A 311 12.92 4.39 -24.09
CA GLU A 311 13.01 2.94 -24.19
C GLU A 311 14.20 2.44 -23.37
N VAL A 312 13.97 1.41 -22.56
CA VAL A 312 14.97 0.74 -21.75
C VAL A 312 15.01 -0.73 -22.14
N THR A 313 16.18 -1.18 -22.58
CA THR A 313 16.44 -2.59 -22.87
C THR A 313 16.94 -3.29 -21.61
N PHE A 314 16.46 -4.51 -21.42
CA PHE A 314 16.78 -5.36 -20.30
C PHE A 314 17.32 -6.73 -20.75
N LYS A 315 18.50 -7.12 -20.27
CA LYS A 315 19.18 -8.41 -20.56
C LYS A 315 19.53 -9.13 -19.27
N PRO A 316 19.10 -10.39 -19.05
CA PRO A 316 19.52 -11.21 -17.92
C PRO A 316 20.98 -11.65 -18.08
N ASP A 317 21.75 -11.57 -16.99
CA ASP A 317 23.19 -11.86 -17.02
C ASP A 317 23.51 -13.33 -17.36
N ASN A 318 22.68 -14.27 -16.90
CA ASN A 318 22.91 -15.71 -17.09
C ASN A 318 22.20 -16.29 -18.34
N LYS A 319 21.47 -15.46 -19.11
CA LYS A 319 20.68 -15.89 -20.29
C LYS A 319 20.72 -14.81 -21.39
N PRO A 320 21.87 -14.62 -22.07
CA PRO A 320 22.09 -13.52 -23.01
C PRO A 320 21.13 -13.52 -24.22
N ASP A 321 20.48 -14.64 -24.51
CA ASP A 321 19.50 -14.78 -25.59
C ASP A 321 18.11 -14.18 -25.24
N PHE A 322 17.94 -13.69 -24.02
CA PHE A 322 16.69 -13.08 -23.53
C PHE A 322 16.87 -11.57 -23.50
N GLU A 323 16.06 -10.84 -24.25
CA GLU A 323 16.05 -9.38 -24.23
C GLU A 323 14.60 -8.90 -24.12
N PHE A 324 14.33 -8.03 -23.15
CA PHE A 324 13.05 -7.35 -23.01
C PHE A 324 13.23 -5.85 -23.14
N ARG A 325 12.40 -5.20 -23.94
CA ARG A 325 12.34 -3.75 -24.04
C ARG A 325 11.12 -3.27 -23.29
N VAL A 326 11.32 -2.23 -22.49
CA VAL A 326 10.24 -1.50 -21.83
C VAL A 326 10.23 -0.10 -22.40
N LYS A 327 9.08 0.33 -22.91
CA LYS A 327 8.93 1.60 -23.60
C LYS A 327 7.83 2.43 -22.96
N ARG A 328 8.06 3.73 -22.83
CA ARG A 328 7.00 4.67 -22.42
C ARG A 328 6.06 4.93 -23.59
N MET A 329 4.77 4.60 -23.42
CA MET A 329 3.70 4.77 -24.39
C MET A 329 2.51 5.47 -23.69
N ASN A 330 2.03 6.58 -24.26
CA ASN A 330 0.90 7.35 -23.71
C ASN A 330 1.06 7.70 -22.22
N GLY A 331 2.30 7.99 -21.78
CA GLY A 331 2.60 8.36 -20.39
C GLY A 331 2.96 7.20 -19.47
N GLU A 332 2.70 5.95 -19.86
CA GLU A 332 2.96 4.73 -19.05
C GLU A 332 4.06 3.88 -19.67
N PHE A 333 4.79 3.13 -18.85
CA PHE A 333 5.72 2.11 -19.36
C PHE A 333 4.99 0.81 -19.69
N LYS A 334 5.37 0.17 -20.79
CA LYS A 334 4.87 -1.14 -21.24
C LYS A 334 6.01 -2.02 -21.72
N VAL A 335 5.88 -3.34 -21.50
CA VAL A 335 6.80 -4.35 -22.01
C VAL A 335 6.47 -4.64 -23.47
N MET A 336 7.47 -4.59 -24.34
CA MET A 336 7.29 -4.68 -25.79
C MET A 336 7.52 -6.09 -26.34
N ASP A 337 8.18 -6.96 -25.58
CA ASP A 337 8.64 -8.26 -26.05
C ASP A 337 7.93 -9.40 -25.30
N LEU A 338 7.61 -10.47 -26.05
CA LEU A 338 7.08 -11.70 -25.48
C LEU A 338 8.23 -12.52 -24.86
N PRO A 339 7.97 -13.34 -23.83
CA PRO A 339 8.94 -14.32 -23.37
C PRO A 339 9.39 -15.20 -24.54
N PRO A 340 10.66 -15.58 -24.65
CA PRO A 340 11.12 -16.32 -25.81
C PRO A 340 10.52 -17.72 -25.86
N ARG A 341 10.51 -18.28 -27.06
CA ARG A 341 9.92 -19.57 -27.37
C ARG A 341 10.99 -20.65 -27.40
N ASN A 342 10.68 -21.85 -26.91
CA ASN A 342 11.48 -23.03 -27.22
C ASN A 342 11.27 -23.40 -28.70
N SER A 343 12.32 -23.35 -29.51
CA SER A 343 12.28 -23.74 -30.93
C SER A 343 11.99 -25.22 -31.17
N HIS A 344 12.01 -26.05 -30.12
CA HIS A 344 11.93 -27.52 -30.18
C HIS A 344 10.63 -28.12 -29.63
N LYS A 345 9.60 -27.31 -29.36
CA LYS A 345 8.24 -27.74 -29.04
C LYS A 345 7.28 -27.10 -30.03
#